data_AF-A0A7X7L4S4-F1
#
_entry.id   AF-A0A7X7L4S4-F1
#
_cell.length_a   1.000
_cell.length_b   1.000
_cell.length_c   1.000
_cell.angle_alpha   90.00
_cell.angle_beta   90.00
_cell.angle_gamma   90.00
#
_symmetry.space_group_name_H-M   'P 1'
#
loop_
_entity.id
_entity.type
_entity.pdbx_description
1 polymer ?
#
loop_
_entity_poly.entity_id
_entity_poly.type
_entity_poly.pdbx_seq_one_letter_code
_entity_poly.pdbx_strand_id
1 'polypeptide(L)' 'KLLGGVITLAKTLGMKVIAEGVETKQELILLRDLKCDAIQGYLYSKPLSTADFILFVEKALRAKSETDFIV' A
#
# COMPACT_ATOMS: atom_id res chain seq x y z
N LYS A 1 10.79 11.99 -10.44
CA LYS A 1 11.55 11.43 -11.58
C LYS A 1 12.08 10.02 -11.30
N LEU A 2 12.81 9.78 -10.21
CA LEU A 2 13.34 8.45 -9.87
C LEU A 2 12.24 7.39 -9.58
N LEU A 3 11.33 7.67 -8.64
CA LEU A 3 10.24 6.75 -8.25
C LEU A 3 9.43 6.23 -9.44
N GLY A 4 8.94 7.14 -10.29
CA GLY A 4 8.19 6.77 -11.49
C GLY A 4 9.00 5.93 -12.49
N GLY A 5 10.30 6.17 -12.60
CA GLY A 5 11.19 5.36 -13.44
C GLY A 5 11.33 3.93 -12.94
N VAL A 6 11.55 3.75 -11.63
CA VAL A 6 11.62 2.43 -10.99
C VAL A 6 10.30 1.66 -11.14
N ILE A 7 9.18 2.33 -10.90
CA ILE A 7 7.84 1.73 -11.05
C ILE A 7 7.60 1.31 -12.51
N THR A 8 7.93 2.17 -13.47
CA THR A 8 7.75 1.87 -14.90
C THR A 8 8.62 0.69 -15.34
N LEU A 9 9.87 0.64 -14.88
CA LEU A 9 10.78 -0.48 -15.15
C LEU A 9 10.22 -1.81 -14.62
N ALA A 10 9.84 -1.85 -13.34
CA ALA A 10 9.28 -3.05 -12.73
C ALA A 10 8.02 -3.53 -13.47
N LYS A 11 7.13 -2.61 -13.85
CA LYS A 11 5.92 -2.93 -14.62
C LYS A 11 6.24 -3.48 -16.02
N THR A 12 7.25 -2.94 -16.68
CA THR A 12 7.70 -3.44 -17.99
C THR A 12 8.22 -4.87 -17.91
N LEU A 13 8.78 -5.24 -16.75
CA LEU A 13 9.21 -6.60 -16.43
C LEU A 13 8.06 -7.50 -15.93
N GLY A 14 6.82 -7.02 -15.91
CA GLY A 14 5.66 -7.77 -15.39
C GLY A 14 5.68 -7.96 -13.88
N MET A 15 6.44 -7.15 -13.14
CA MET A 15 6.55 -7.22 -11.69
C MET A 15 5.55 -6.29 -11.00
N LYS A 16 5.12 -6.67 -9.80
CA LYS A 16 4.40 -5.79 -8.88
C LYS A 16 5.37 -4.99 -8.02
N VAL A 17 5.01 -3.77 -7.67
CA VAL A 17 5.79 -2.87 -6.83
C VAL A 17 5.07 -2.63 -5.51
N ILE A 18 5.78 -2.84 -4.41
CA ILE A 18 5.35 -2.46 -3.06
C ILE A 18 6.23 -1.29 -2.60
N ALA A 19 5.62 -0.16 -2.26
CA ALA A 19 6.33 0.95 -1.63
C ALA A 19 6.26 0.83 -0.10
N GLU A 20 7.42 0.63 0.54
CA GLU A 20 7.53 0.52 1.99
C GLU A 20 7.88 1.86 2.64
N GLY A 21 7.43 2.06 3.89
CA GLY A 21 7.71 3.26 4.67
C GLY A 21 6.75 4.42 4.41
N VAL A 22 5.52 4.17 3.94
CA VAL A 22 4.53 5.22 3.71
C VAL A 22 3.85 5.65 5.01
N GLU A 23 3.97 6.92 5.38
CA GLU A 23 3.48 7.42 6.68
C GLU A 23 2.40 8.49 6.53
N THR A 24 2.32 9.15 5.37
CA THR A 24 1.41 10.27 5.13
C THR A 24 0.44 10.02 3.98
N LYS A 25 -0.72 10.69 4.02
CA LYS A 25 -1.71 10.61 2.93
C LYS A 25 -1.17 11.18 1.61
N GLN A 26 -0.29 12.19 1.69
CA GLN A 26 0.32 12.81 0.53
C GLN A 26 1.24 11.83 -0.22
N GLU A 27 2.03 11.03 0.50
CA GLU A 27 2.83 9.96 -0.08
C GLU A 27 1.97 8.88 -0.72
N LEU A 28 0.87 8.46 -0.07
CA LEU A 28 -0.10 7.52 -0.66
C LEU A 28 -0.66 8.07 -1.97
N ILE A 29 -1.11 9.33 -1.99
CA ILE A 29 -1.68 9.95 -3.20
C ILE A 29 -0.63 9.96 -4.33
N LEU A 30 0.61 10.36 -4.03
CA LEU A 30 1.70 10.35 -5.02
C LEU A 30 1.95 8.93 -5.58
N LEU A 31 2.02 7.92 -4.71
CA LEU A 31 2.26 6.54 -5.10
C LEU A 31 1.10 5.96 -5.92
N ARG A 32 -0.14 6.35 -5.60
CA ARG A 32 -1.33 6.02 -6.38
C ARG A 32 -1.29 6.63 -7.78
N ASP A 33 -0.92 7.90 -7.88
CA ASP A 33 -0.81 8.60 -9.17
C ASP A 33 0.32 8.01 -10.04
N LEU A 34 1.40 7.53 -9.41
CA LEU A 34 2.46 6.76 -10.06
C LEU A 34 2.07 5.31 -10.37
N LYS A 35 0.85 4.89 -10.00
CA LYS A 35 0.30 3.54 -10.16
C LYS A 35 1.15 2.48 -9.43
N CYS A 36 1.67 2.75 -8.25
CA CYS A 36 2.26 1.71 -7.42
C CYS A 36 1.20 0.63 -7.10
N ASP A 37 1.60 -0.64 -6.94
CA ASP A 37 0.64 -1.75 -6.79
C ASP A 37 0.28 -2.00 -5.34
N ALA A 38 1.14 -1.70 -4.37
CA ALA A 38 0.80 -1.75 -2.96
C ALA A 38 1.67 -0.80 -2.15
N ILE A 39 1.22 -0.47 -0.95
CA ILE A 39 2.05 0.24 0.02
C ILE A 39 2.09 -0.51 1.35
N GLN A 40 3.17 -0.30 2.10
CA GLN A 40 3.29 -0.68 3.50
C GLN A 40 3.83 0.53 4.26
N GLY A 41 3.27 0.82 5.43
CA GLY A 41 3.83 1.82 6.33
C GLY A 41 2.88 2.26 7.42
N TYR A 42 3.36 3.17 8.27
CA TYR A 42 2.65 3.60 9.47
C TYR A 42 1.37 4.38 9.18
N LEU A 43 1.16 4.81 7.94
CA LEU A 43 -0.11 5.36 7.48
C LEU A 43 -1.29 4.42 7.77
N TYR A 44 -1.08 3.09 7.59
CA TYR A 44 -2.08 2.07 7.90
C TYR A 44 -1.94 1.53 9.32
N SER A 45 -0.74 1.05 9.66
CA SER A 45 -0.45 0.49 10.98
C SER A 45 1.04 0.40 11.23
N LYS A 46 1.44 0.54 12.49
CA LYS A 46 2.74 0.02 12.96
C LYS A 46 2.75 -1.51 12.91
N PRO A 47 3.91 -2.19 12.99
CA PRO A 47 3.98 -3.63 13.20
C PRO A 47 3.11 -4.05 14.39
N LEU A 48 2.30 -5.09 14.18
CA LEU A 48 1.31 -5.56 15.14
C LEU A 48 1.72 -6.91 15.72
N SER A 49 1.27 -7.18 16.94
CA SER A 49 1.28 -8.54 17.47
C SER A 49 0.34 -9.44 16.66
N THR A 50 0.47 -10.76 16.78
CA THR A 50 -0.45 -11.69 16.11
C THR A 50 -1.92 -11.42 16.49
N ALA A 51 -2.19 -11.17 17.77
CA ALA A 51 -3.55 -10.89 18.25
C ALA A 51 -4.10 -9.59 17.64
N ASP A 52 -3.30 -8.53 17.64
CA ASP A 52 -3.70 -7.24 17.08
C ASP A 52 -3.86 -7.30 15.56
N PHE A 53 -3.02 -8.09 14.87
CA PHE A 53 -3.13 -8.30 13.42
C PHE A 53 -4.45 -8.98 13.04
N ILE A 54 -4.87 -10.00 13.78
CA ILE A 54 -6.15 -10.69 13.54
C ILE A 54 -7.31 -9.67 13.64
N LEU A 55 -7.33 -8.86 14.71
CA LEU A 55 -8.35 -7.83 14.89
C LEU A 55 -8.32 -6.76 13.79
N PHE A 56 -7.11 -6.36 13.37
CA PHE A 56 -6.91 -5.40 12.29
C PHE A 56 -7.49 -5.92 10.97
N VAL A 57 -7.18 -7.17 10.60
CA VAL A 57 -7.69 -7.80 9.37
C VAL A 57 -9.20 -7.99 9.42
N GLU A 58 -9.76 -8.46 10.53
CA GLU A 58 -11.21 -8.60 10.69
C GLU A 58 -11.93 -7.26 10.50
N LYS A 59 -11.39 -6.18 11.09
CA LYS A 59 -11.93 -4.83 10.90
C LYS A 59 -11.86 -4.40 9.43
N ALA A 60 -10.73 -4.65 8.77
CA ALA A 60 -10.55 -4.30 7.36
C ALA A 60 -11.50 -5.09 6.44
N LEU A 61 -11.71 -6.39 6.70
CA LEU A 61 -12.64 -7.22 5.93
C LEU A 61 -14.09 -6.76 6.09
N ARG A 62 -14.50 -6.31 7.28
CA ARG A 62 -15.84 -5.72 7.50
C ARG A 62 -16.01 -4.39 6.79
N ALA A 63 -14.95 -3.59 6.67
CA ALA A 63 -14.97 -2.32 5.93
C ALA A 63 -14.94 -2.50 4.40
N LYS A 64 -14.49 -3.67 3.90
CA LYS A 64 -14.36 -3.97 2.46
C LYS A 64 -15.68 -4.22 1.73
N SER A 65 -16.85 -4.11 2.37
CA SER A 65 -18.14 -4.20 1.64
C SER A 65 -18.44 -3.00 0.74
N GLU A 66 -17.59 -1.95 0.70
CA GLU A 66 -17.85 -0.75 -0.12
C GLU A 66 -16.70 -0.22 -0.99
N THR A 67 -15.44 -0.67 -0.89
CA THR A 67 -14.40 -0.21 -1.86
C THR A 67 -13.16 -1.11 -1.89
N ASP A 68 -12.73 -1.50 -3.10
CA ASP A 68 -11.49 -2.22 -3.37
C ASP A 68 -10.26 -1.42 -2.87
N PHE A 69 -9.39 -2.06 -2.08
CA PHE A 69 -8.11 -1.48 -1.66
C PHE A 69 -6.94 -2.28 -2.23
N ILE A 70 -6.35 -1.73 -3.29
CA ILE A 70 -4.98 -1.92 -3.78
C ILE A 70 -4.57 -0.55 -4.38
N VAL A 71 -3.82 0.24 -3.58
CA VAL A 71 -3.38 1.67 -3.73
C VAL A 71 -4.44 2.71 -4.11
#